data_AF-A0A811KBZ6-F1
#
_entry.id   AF-A0A811KBZ6-F1
#
_cell.length_a   1.000
_cell.length_b   1.000
_cell.length_c   1.000
_cell.angle_alpha   90.00
_cell.angle_beta   90.00
_cell.angle_gamma   90.00
#
_symmetry.space_group_name_H-M   'P 1'
#
loop_
_entity.id
_entity.type
_entity.pdbx_description
1 polymer ?
#
loop_
_entity_poly.entity_id
_entity_poly.type
_entity_poly.pdbx_seq_one_letter_code
_entity_poly.pdbx_strand_id
1 'polypeptide(L)'
;MAQDTNDSRPRTQEHMPLSCVSDSNEKAHAKFAFTDGGFLCSWKNYQIICNFNKPVESVRLVDESGYGPTIPVMKPVTGNIPLVACLSRTFYFDNWPVLLAALEMYAALGVSEFDLRIMNIIKEIHDLLKLYETKINLNVEPGLVIPKIAGYDPNVRTAAINQRMCYNECFYKYREAAEFILFADLDDVIFATTLNLLVEAWKYHSLHPDVAGFEFLWRNAEYNKVPSTSSFSLGDIFNGLEIEKLQDVGKSIVIPKKLPFSTLHFVRRMQYKGVALKSMNVTEKDGFTLHLRNIRPEKIRKSQYPQEMNFFMTTVSNNFLKRKENSNFKMALENLPQEPFFAPQLRACKNKIYDNQAVGVSECHSLQNCDIDFAHGPKCLAISADYIKHSYRKLNVYSMLLHIQGLRCVAVLFVVLYHLWPSYVKNGFLGVDVFFVISGFLMHMLMENKEVSISNISTFYFRRFRRILPLYLTILLVTAVIAVLTFTVYKYKSVSRELQTAATFTSNVFYLPDTNYFEFNNKYPLFLHTWSLAVEIQYYLLFPLLYLVFSFIRKLNQNCHYVVVTGVLALSLFYQTRNQRGKVSTLHNNMHETKVKHVVKCSIEN
;
A
#
# COMPACT_ATOMS: atom_id res chain seq x y z
N MET A 1 29.42 -29.63 -12.24
CA MET A 1 28.85 -30.87 -12.79
C MET A 1 28.65 -31.83 -11.63
N ALA A 2 27.43 -31.87 -11.09
CA ALA A 2 26.95 -32.96 -10.24
C ALA A 2 25.61 -33.33 -10.87
N GLN A 3 25.55 -34.54 -11.43
CA GLN A 3 24.34 -35.13 -11.97
C GLN A 3 23.45 -35.46 -10.78
N ASP A 4 22.36 -34.72 -10.63
CA ASP A 4 21.31 -35.00 -9.67
C ASP A 4 20.51 -36.20 -10.23
N THR A 5 20.86 -37.41 -9.81
CA THR A 5 20.28 -38.68 -10.28
C THR A 5 18.92 -39.00 -9.65
N ASN A 6 18.22 -38.02 -9.08
CA ASN A 6 16.82 -38.14 -8.66
C ASN A 6 15.99 -36.93 -9.11
N ASP A 7 16.35 -36.35 -10.26
CA ASP A 7 15.42 -35.52 -11.02
C ASP A 7 14.23 -36.42 -11.38
N SER A 8 13.18 -36.32 -10.58
CA SER A 8 11.81 -36.52 -11.02
C SER A 8 11.55 -35.48 -12.11
N ARG A 9 12.20 -35.68 -13.26
CA ARG A 9 11.92 -35.00 -14.50
C ARG A 9 10.41 -35.07 -14.62
N PRO A 10 9.69 -33.94 -14.80
CA PRO A 10 8.36 -34.02 -15.33
C PRO A 10 8.48 -34.93 -16.54
N ARG A 11 7.76 -36.06 -16.52
CA ARG A 11 7.59 -36.89 -17.70
C ARG A 11 7.37 -35.93 -18.85
N THR A 12 8.15 -36.10 -19.92
CA THR A 12 7.92 -35.58 -21.28
C THR A 12 6.74 -34.62 -21.40
N GLN A 13 7.03 -33.38 -21.79
CA GLN A 13 6.11 -32.26 -22.07
C GLN A 13 4.98 -32.55 -23.08
N GLU A 14 4.15 -33.54 -22.79
CA GLU A 14 2.92 -33.83 -23.51
C GLU A 14 1.78 -33.69 -22.51
N HIS A 15 1.05 -32.60 -22.67
CA HIS A 15 -0.29 -32.39 -22.13
C HIS A 15 -0.40 -32.39 -20.59
N MET A 16 0.08 -31.33 -19.94
CA MET A 16 -0.79 -30.73 -18.92
C MET A 16 -1.75 -29.79 -19.68
N PRO A 17 -3.02 -30.16 -19.86
CA PRO A 17 -4.03 -29.41 -20.62
C PRO A 17 -4.50 -28.20 -19.82
N LEU A 18 -3.57 -27.35 -19.39
CA LEU A 18 -3.89 -26.11 -18.73
C LEU A 18 -4.52 -25.16 -19.76
N SER A 19 -5.66 -24.60 -19.40
CA SER A 19 -6.31 -23.54 -20.15
C SER A 19 -6.28 -22.26 -19.32
N CYS A 20 -6.16 -21.13 -20.00
CA CYS A 20 -6.34 -19.83 -19.39
C CYS A 20 -7.79 -19.39 -19.56
N VAL A 21 -8.45 -18.99 -18.49
CA VAL A 21 -9.81 -18.43 -18.53
C VAL A 21 -9.77 -17.00 -18.02
N SER A 22 -10.19 -16.02 -18.82
CA SER A 22 -10.23 -14.62 -18.41
C SER A 22 -11.33 -14.35 -17.38
N ASP A 23 -11.30 -13.16 -16.81
CA ASP A 23 -12.39 -12.53 -16.03
C ASP A 23 -13.72 -12.43 -16.80
N SER A 24 -13.66 -12.30 -18.13
CA SER A 24 -14.82 -12.34 -19.04
C SER A 24 -15.21 -13.75 -19.48
N ASN A 25 -14.64 -14.79 -18.87
CA ASN A 25 -14.82 -16.21 -19.22
C ASN A 25 -14.40 -16.59 -20.65
N GLU A 26 -13.56 -15.77 -21.29
CA GLU A 26 -12.89 -16.15 -22.54
C GLU A 26 -11.88 -17.26 -22.24
N LYS A 27 -11.92 -18.37 -22.98
CA LYS A 27 -10.98 -19.49 -22.81
C LYS A 27 -9.89 -19.42 -23.87
N ALA A 28 -8.64 -19.45 -23.44
CA ALA A 28 -7.45 -19.44 -24.28
C ALA A 28 -6.58 -20.67 -24.00
N HIS A 29 -5.94 -21.20 -25.04
CA HIS A 29 -4.99 -22.29 -24.91
C HIS A 29 -3.69 -21.79 -24.26
N ALA A 30 -3.24 -22.45 -23.19
CA ALA A 30 -1.96 -22.11 -22.56
C ALA A 30 -0.79 -22.66 -23.38
N LYS A 31 0.15 -21.81 -23.77
CA LYS A 31 1.40 -22.21 -24.43
C LYS A 31 2.56 -22.13 -23.46
N PHE A 32 3.35 -23.19 -23.36
CA PHE A 32 4.57 -23.19 -22.56
C PHE A 32 5.74 -22.72 -23.42
N ALA A 33 6.44 -21.70 -22.95
CA ALA A 33 7.67 -21.21 -23.56
C ALA A 33 8.82 -21.31 -22.56
N PHE A 34 9.96 -21.77 -23.04
CA PHE A 34 11.21 -21.69 -22.29
C PHE A 34 11.78 -20.28 -22.41
N THR A 35 12.25 -19.72 -21.30
CA THR A 35 13.14 -18.56 -21.42
C THR A 35 14.54 -19.08 -21.67
N ASP A 36 15.12 -18.80 -22.83
CA ASP A 36 16.50 -19.15 -23.20
C ASP A 36 17.50 -18.50 -22.24
N GLY A 37 17.74 -19.15 -21.09
CA GLY A 37 18.97 -19.01 -20.33
C GLY A 37 19.87 -20.15 -20.77
N GLY A 38 21.03 -19.85 -21.34
CA GLY A 38 21.94 -20.83 -21.93
C GLY A 38 22.16 -22.09 -21.06
N PHE A 39 22.57 -23.18 -21.71
CA PHE A 39 22.69 -24.58 -21.25
C PHE A 39 23.32 -24.85 -19.86
N LEU A 40 23.83 -23.86 -19.14
CA LEU A 40 24.62 -24.00 -17.91
C LEU A 40 23.90 -23.58 -16.62
N CYS A 41 22.65 -23.12 -16.66
CA CYS A 41 21.88 -22.82 -15.44
C CYS A 41 20.97 -23.99 -15.05
N SER A 42 21.18 -24.56 -13.85
CA SER A 42 20.30 -25.58 -13.23
C SER A 42 18.87 -25.10 -12.92
N TRP A 43 18.50 -23.87 -13.32
CA TRP A 43 17.25 -23.20 -12.97
C TRP A 43 16.65 -22.55 -14.23
N LYS A 44 15.78 -23.28 -14.93
CA LYS A 44 15.04 -22.79 -16.11
C LYS A 44 13.72 -22.14 -15.66
N ASN A 45 13.43 -20.93 -16.13
CA ASN A 45 12.12 -20.33 -15.94
C ASN A 45 11.18 -20.79 -17.06
N TYR A 46 9.91 -20.99 -16.70
CA TYR A 46 8.84 -21.30 -17.63
C TYR A 46 7.94 -20.07 -17.78
N GLN A 47 7.51 -19.79 -19.00
CA GLN A 47 6.45 -18.83 -19.29
C GLN A 47 5.21 -19.59 -19.74
N ILE A 48 4.06 -19.16 -19.21
CA ILE A 48 2.75 -19.57 -19.71
C ILE A 48 2.20 -18.38 -20.50
N ILE A 49 1.98 -18.58 -21.79
CA ILE A 49 1.49 -17.55 -22.70
C ILE A 49 0.04 -17.88 -23.06
N CYS A 50 -0.84 -16.92 -22.81
CA CYS A 50 -2.26 -17.02 -23.08
C CYS A 50 -2.73 -15.79 -23.87
N ASN A 51 -3.30 -16.03 -25.05
CA ASN A 51 -3.74 -14.97 -25.95
C ASN A 51 -5.24 -14.78 -25.79
N PHE A 52 -5.64 -13.57 -25.42
CA PHE A 52 -7.04 -13.17 -25.30
C PHE A 52 -7.36 -12.06 -26.30
N ASN A 53 -8.59 -12.02 -26.79
CA ASN A 53 -9.03 -10.99 -27.74
C ASN A 53 -9.33 -9.65 -27.06
N LYS A 54 -9.59 -9.67 -25.74
CA LYS A 54 -9.86 -8.48 -24.94
C LYS A 54 -8.81 -8.32 -23.83
N PRO A 55 -8.58 -7.09 -23.35
CA PRO A 55 -7.80 -6.87 -22.13
C PRO A 55 -8.40 -7.66 -20.97
N VAL A 56 -7.55 -8.25 -20.14
CA VAL A 56 -7.93 -9.13 -19.04
C VAL A 56 -7.44 -8.54 -17.72
N GLU A 57 -8.29 -8.51 -16.69
CA GLU A 57 -7.88 -8.08 -15.35
C GLU A 57 -7.37 -9.24 -14.48
N SER A 58 -7.84 -10.46 -14.75
CA SER A 58 -7.37 -11.67 -14.07
C SER A 58 -7.53 -12.91 -14.94
N VAL A 59 -6.64 -13.88 -14.77
CA VAL A 59 -6.59 -15.13 -15.51
C VAL A 59 -6.68 -16.30 -14.54
N ARG A 60 -7.61 -17.23 -14.79
CA ARG A 60 -7.64 -18.53 -14.12
C ARG A 60 -6.84 -19.54 -14.92
N LEU A 61 -5.84 -20.19 -14.30
CA LEU A 61 -5.15 -21.34 -14.87
C LEU A 61 -5.92 -22.60 -14.49
N VAL A 62 -6.79 -23.08 -15.37
CA VAL A 62 -7.67 -24.24 -15.11
C VAL A 62 -7.11 -25.50 -15.73
N ASP A 63 -7.24 -26.62 -15.02
CA ASP A 63 -6.98 -27.95 -15.56
C ASP A 63 -8.25 -28.51 -16.27
N GLU A 64 -8.23 -29.80 -16.63
CA GLU A 64 -9.37 -30.50 -17.25
C GLU A 64 -10.64 -30.49 -16.39
N SER A 65 -10.51 -30.40 -15.05
CA SER A 65 -11.66 -30.33 -14.14
C SER A 65 -12.34 -28.95 -14.15
N GLY A 66 -11.74 -27.96 -14.82
CA GLY A 66 -12.23 -26.58 -14.87
C GLY A 66 -11.99 -25.78 -13.60
N TYR A 67 -11.34 -26.38 -12.60
CA TYR A 67 -10.89 -25.71 -11.39
C TYR A 67 -9.48 -25.17 -11.58
N GLY A 68 -9.23 -23.98 -11.05
CA GLY A 68 -7.95 -23.31 -11.24
C GLY A 68 -7.88 -22.00 -10.47
N PRO A 69 -6.70 -21.63 -9.96
CA PRO A 69 -6.56 -20.40 -9.21
C PRO A 69 -6.68 -19.16 -10.10
N THR A 70 -7.33 -18.12 -9.57
CA THR A 70 -7.37 -16.80 -10.20
C THR A 70 -6.09 -16.03 -9.91
N ILE A 71 -5.40 -15.60 -10.96
CA ILE A 71 -4.15 -14.85 -10.95
C ILE A 71 -4.43 -13.44 -11.48
N PRO A 72 -4.04 -12.36 -10.79
CA PRO A 72 -4.19 -11.00 -11.34
C PRO A 72 -3.34 -10.84 -12.58
N VAL A 73 -3.78 -9.99 -13.49
CA VAL A 73 -2.86 -9.35 -14.42
C VAL A 73 -2.21 -8.16 -13.70
N MET A 74 -0.89 -8.15 -13.65
CA MET A 74 -0.13 -7.00 -13.16
C MET A 74 -0.33 -5.82 -14.12
N LYS A 75 -0.88 -4.72 -13.61
CA LYS A 75 -1.10 -3.52 -14.44
C LYS A 75 0.24 -2.80 -14.66
N PRO A 76 0.63 -2.51 -15.92
CA PRO A 76 1.85 -1.76 -16.18
C PRO A 76 1.71 -0.33 -15.66
N VAL A 77 2.82 0.22 -15.19
CA VAL A 77 2.92 1.64 -14.85
C VAL A 77 3.06 2.43 -16.14
N THR A 78 2.33 3.54 -16.22
CA THR A 78 2.40 4.49 -17.34
C THR A 78 3.05 5.79 -16.87
N GLY A 79 3.80 6.45 -17.75
CA GLY A 79 4.49 7.70 -17.45
C GLY A 79 5.92 7.66 -17.96
N ASN A 80 6.75 8.60 -17.51
CA ASN A 80 8.19 8.59 -17.77
C ASN A 80 8.93 8.59 -16.44
N ILE A 81 9.64 7.49 -16.16
CA ILE A 81 10.43 7.28 -14.94
C ILE A 81 11.89 7.13 -15.37
N PRO A 82 12.78 8.08 -15.04
CA PRO A 82 14.15 8.05 -15.53
C PRO A 82 14.92 6.78 -15.13
N LEU A 83 14.84 6.39 -13.86
CA LEU A 83 15.55 5.21 -13.35
C LEU A 83 14.73 4.48 -12.30
N VAL A 84 14.48 3.20 -12.56
CA VAL A 84 13.85 2.28 -11.61
C VAL A 84 14.88 1.31 -11.06
N ALA A 85 14.95 1.14 -9.74
CA ALA A 85 15.69 0.06 -9.12
C ALA A 85 14.75 -1.10 -8.78
N CYS A 86 14.91 -2.21 -9.50
CA CYS A 86 14.29 -3.49 -9.19
C CYS A 86 15.13 -4.21 -8.14
N LEU A 87 14.65 -4.27 -6.91
CA LEU A 87 15.36 -4.88 -5.78
C LEU A 87 14.94 -6.35 -5.62
N SER A 88 15.92 -7.22 -5.39
CA SER A 88 15.67 -8.64 -5.15
C SER A 88 15.15 -8.91 -3.73
N ARG A 89 14.53 -10.09 -3.56
CA ARG A 89 14.01 -10.62 -2.28
C ARG A 89 15.03 -11.40 -1.44
N THR A 90 16.31 -11.43 -1.81
CA THR A 90 17.25 -12.46 -1.29
C THR A 90 17.71 -12.23 0.17
N PHE A 91 17.66 -13.33 0.93
CA PHE A 91 18.46 -13.79 2.10
C PHE A 91 19.02 -12.84 3.17
N TYR A 92 18.58 -11.58 3.25
CA TYR A 92 19.11 -10.62 4.21
C TYR A 92 18.01 -9.85 4.94
N PHE A 93 16.94 -10.57 5.31
CA PHE A 93 15.77 -10.01 6.01
C PHE A 93 16.10 -9.27 7.30
N ASP A 94 17.29 -9.50 7.88
CA ASP A 94 17.80 -8.90 9.11
C ASP A 94 19.14 -8.17 8.94
N ASN A 95 19.77 -8.19 7.76
CA ASN A 95 20.96 -7.37 7.49
C ASN A 95 20.58 -5.97 7.04
N TRP A 96 19.82 -5.29 7.91
CA TRP A 96 19.34 -3.94 7.69
C TRP A 96 20.45 -2.90 7.39
N PRO A 97 21.70 -3.01 7.91
CA PRO A 97 22.74 -2.03 7.55
C PRO A 97 23.00 -1.98 6.05
N VAL A 98 23.16 -3.15 5.42
CA VAL A 98 23.47 -3.24 3.99
C VAL A 98 22.27 -2.81 3.15
N LEU A 99 21.05 -3.16 3.57
CA LEU A 99 19.81 -2.66 2.97
C LEU A 99 19.76 -1.12 2.97
N LEU A 100 20.05 -0.48 4.10
CA LEU A 100 20.08 0.98 4.19
C LEU A 100 21.17 1.60 3.31
N ALA A 101 22.36 0.99 3.30
CA ALA A 101 23.43 1.41 2.40
C ALA A 101 23.02 1.34 0.93
N ALA A 102 22.42 0.22 0.50
CA ALA A 102 21.94 0.06 -0.87
C ALA A 102 20.89 1.14 -1.22
N LEU A 103 19.88 1.33 -0.37
CA LEU A 103 18.82 2.32 -0.61
C LEU A 103 19.37 3.75 -0.70
N GLU A 104 20.25 4.16 0.21
CA GLU A 104 20.79 5.53 0.21
C GLU A 104 21.77 5.76 -0.93
N MET A 105 22.61 4.76 -1.26
CA MET A 105 23.55 4.88 -2.37
C MET A 105 22.82 4.93 -3.71
N TYR A 106 21.83 4.07 -3.92
CA TYR A 106 21.01 4.11 -5.13
C TYR A 106 20.18 5.39 -5.23
N ALA A 107 19.67 5.92 -4.11
CA ALA A 107 18.96 7.20 -4.10
C ALA A 107 19.92 8.34 -4.48
N ALA A 108 21.15 8.33 -3.96
CA ALA A 108 22.18 9.30 -4.31
C ALA A 108 22.63 9.23 -5.78
N LEU A 109 22.53 8.05 -6.40
CA LEU A 109 22.82 7.82 -7.82
C LEU A 109 21.68 8.25 -8.77
N GLY A 110 20.56 8.75 -8.22
CA GLY A 110 19.43 9.26 -9.01
C GLY A 110 18.35 8.23 -9.33
N VAL A 111 18.27 7.13 -8.58
CA VAL A 111 17.10 6.25 -8.65
C VAL A 111 15.85 7.02 -8.24
N SER A 112 14.88 7.10 -9.15
CA SER A 112 13.62 7.82 -8.98
C SER A 112 12.49 6.98 -8.39
N GLU A 113 12.59 5.65 -8.52
CA GLU A 113 11.58 4.70 -8.08
C GLU A 113 12.26 3.40 -7.64
N PHE A 114 11.88 2.89 -6.47
CA PHE A 114 12.37 1.60 -5.99
C PHE A 114 11.21 0.61 -5.92
N ASP A 115 11.37 -0.57 -6.53
CA ASP A 115 10.41 -1.66 -6.42
C ASP A 115 11.03 -2.75 -5.54
N LEU A 116 10.59 -2.81 -4.29
CA LEU A 116 10.99 -3.84 -3.34
C LEU A 116 9.80 -4.73 -3.06
N ARG A 117 9.84 -5.93 -3.61
CA ARG A 117 8.80 -6.91 -3.36
C ARG A 117 9.23 -7.79 -2.20
N ILE A 118 8.37 -8.10 -1.23
CA ILE A 118 8.73 -8.90 -0.05
C ILE A 118 7.68 -9.96 0.27
N MET A 119 8.15 -11.14 0.65
CA MET A 119 7.31 -12.27 1.07
C MET A 119 7.12 -12.29 2.58
N ASN A 120 8.14 -11.88 3.31
CA ASN A 120 8.18 -11.80 4.76
C ASN A 120 9.26 -10.80 5.13
N ILE A 121 9.24 -10.28 6.34
CA ILE A 121 10.22 -9.31 6.83
C ILE A 121 10.12 -9.20 8.35
N ILE A 122 11.19 -8.77 9.00
CA ILE A 122 11.14 -8.35 10.40
C ILE A 122 10.27 -7.10 10.53
N LYS A 123 9.37 -7.09 11.52
CA LYS A 123 8.45 -5.97 11.77
C LYS A 123 9.19 -4.63 11.89
N GLU A 124 10.26 -4.59 12.65
CA GLU A 124 11.03 -3.38 12.91
C GLU A 124 11.68 -2.84 11.62
N ILE A 125 12.14 -3.74 10.73
CA ILE A 125 12.68 -3.36 9.42
C ILE A 125 11.56 -2.88 8.49
N HIS A 126 10.41 -3.54 8.50
CA HIS A 126 9.23 -3.07 7.75
C HIS A 126 8.81 -1.65 8.17
N ASP A 127 8.72 -1.41 9.48
CA ASP A 127 8.33 -0.11 10.02
C ASP A 127 9.33 0.99 9.61
N LEU A 128 10.62 0.66 9.52
CA LEU A 128 11.65 1.56 8.97
C LEU A 128 11.45 1.80 7.47
N LEU A 129 11.20 0.76 6.67
CA LEU A 129 10.96 0.90 5.23
C LEU A 129 9.73 1.78 4.93
N LYS A 130 8.70 1.76 5.79
CA LYS A 130 7.55 2.68 5.69
C LYS A 130 7.95 4.15 5.78
N LEU A 131 9.02 4.48 6.50
CA LEU A 131 9.57 5.83 6.52
C LEU A 131 10.26 6.17 5.18
N TYR A 132 10.89 5.19 4.54
CA TYR A 132 11.52 5.33 3.22
C TYR A 132 10.51 5.49 2.07
N GLU A 133 9.32 4.88 2.14
CA GLU A 133 8.28 4.99 1.08
C GLU A 133 8.02 6.45 0.70
N THR A 134 7.90 7.33 1.69
CA THR A 134 7.60 8.75 1.48
C THR A 134 8.81 9.59 1.07
N LYS A 135 10.03 9.04 1.17
CA LYS A 135 11.27 9.82 1.10
C LYS A 135 12.12 9.55 -0.14
N ILE A 136 12.13 8.31 -0.61
CA ILE A 136 12.87 7.90 -1.81
C ILE A 136 11.96 7.24 -2.84
N ASN A 137 10.63 7.33 -2.65
CA ASN A 137 9.65 6.68 -3.52
C ASN A 137 9.89 5.16 -3.58
N LEU A 138 9.93 4.55 -2.38
CA LEU A 138 10.08 3.11 -2.21
C LEU A 138 8.70 2.44 -2.23
N ASN A 139 8.49 1.54 -3.19
CA ASN A 139 7.32 0.69 -3.26
C ASN A 139 7.62 -0.64 -2.61
N VAL A 140 7.14 -0.81 -1.37
CA VAL A 140 7.17 -2.10 -0.69
C VAL A 140 5.91 -2.89 -1.05
N GLU A 141 6.04 -3.85 -1.98
CA GLU A 141 4.94 -4.66 -2.47
C GLU A 141 4.99 -6.12 -1.96
N PRO A 142 3.84 -6.76 -1.73
CA PRO A 142 3.81 -8.21 -1.49
C PRO A 142 4.40 -8.98 -2.67
N GLY A 143 5.20 -10.01 -2.37
CA GLY A 143 5.62 -10.98 -3.36
C GLY A 143 4.48 -11.90 -3.80
N LEU A 144 4.45 -12.26 -5.09
CA LEU A 144 3.43 -13.16 -5.62
C LEU A 144 3.69 -14.62 -5.17
N VAL A 145 2.64 -15.25 -4.65
CA VAL A 145 2.57 -16.69 -4.38
C VAL A 145 1.52 -17.28 -5.31
N ILE A 146 1.91 -18.28 -6.10
CA ILE A 146 0.99 -18.97 -7.00
C ILE A 146 0.48 -20.21 -6.28
N PRO A 147 -0.82 -20.39 -6.04
CA PRO A 147 -1.31 -21.60 -5.36
C PRO A 147 -0.98 -22.87 -6.16
N LYS A 148 -1.04 -24.03 -5.50
CA LYS A 148 -0.71 -25.32 -6.13
C LYS A 148 -1.57 -25.56 -7.37
N ILE A 149 -0.93 -26.01 -8.44
CA ILE A 149 -1.55 -26.30 -9.73
C ILE A 149 -1.49 -27.82 -9.93
N ALA A 150 -2.63 -28.51 -9.98
CA ALA A 150 -2.69 -29.96 -10.15
C ALA A 150 -1.76 -30.75 -9.19
N GLY A 151 -1.71 -30.35 -7.91
CA GLY A 151 -0.84 -30.97 -6.89
C GLY A 151 0.63 -30.51 -6.91
N TYR A 152 1.08 -29.82 -7.96
CA TYR A 152 2.40 -29.20 -8.02
C TYR A 152 2.40 -27.86 -7.30
N ASP A 153 3.35 -27.65 -6.40
CA ASP A 153 3.55 -26.36 -5.74
C ASP A 153 4.64 -25.55 -6.48
N PRO A 154 4.25 -24.51 -7.24
CA PRO A 154 5.20 -23.71 -8.00
C PRO A 154 6.11 -22.86 -7.10
N ASN A 155 5.83 -22.76 -5.79
CA ASN A 155 6.60 -21.90 -4.89
C ASN A 155 7.72 -22.61 -4.13
N VAL A 156 7.86 -23.94 -4.27
CA VAL A 156 8.83 -24.76 -3.53
C VAL A 156 10.26 -24.26 -3.74
N ARG A 157 10.57 -23.73 -4.92
CA ARG A 157 11.89 -23.17 -5.25
C ARG A 157 11.93 -21.65 -5.22
N THR A 158 10.85 -20.96 -4.87
CA THR A 158 10.78 -19.48 -4.88
C THR A 158 11.91 -18.88 -4.06
N ALA A 159 12.23 -19.43 -2.89
CA ALA A 159 13.39 -18.98 -2.09
C ALA A 159 14.73 -19.01 -2.86
N ALA A 160 14.94 -20.02 -3.72
CA ALA A 160 16.16 -20.20 -4.50
C ALA A 160 16.17 -19.39 -5.82
N ILE A 161 15.02 -19.14 -6.44
CA ILE A 161 14.88 -18.39 -7.71
C ILE A 161 14.36 -16.95 -7.53
N ASN A 162 14.21 -16.52 -6.28
CA ASN A 162 13.55 -15.28 -5.86
C ASN A 162 14.02 -14.05 -6.62
N GLN A 163 15.33 -13.90 -6.78
CA GLN A 163 15.93 -12.76 -7.48
C GLN A 163 15.38 -12.61 -8.90
N ARG A 164 15.39 -13.70 -9.68
CA ARG A 164 14.89 -13.70 -11.07
C ARG A 164 13.40 -13.37 -11.13
N MET A 165 12.60 -13.95 -10.23
CA MET A 165 11.17 -13.66 -10.19
C MET A 165 10.88 -12.19 -9.93
N CYS A 166 11.56 -11.58 -8.95
CA CYS A 166 11.37 -10.17 -8.59
C CYS A 166 11.76 -9.23 -9.72
N TYR A 167 12.90 -9.50 -10.35
CA TYR A 167 13.38 -8.71 -11.47
C TYR A 167 12.42 -8.78 -12.65
N ASN A 168 11.88 -9.96 -12.96
CA ASN A 168 10.92 -10.11 -14.04
C ASN A 168 9.62 -9.38 -13.74
N GLU A 169 9.10 -9.52 -12.52
CA GLU A 169 7.89 -8.84 -12.05
C GLU A 169 8.04 -7.31 -12.13
N CYS A 170 9.13 -6.77 -11.58
CA CYS A 170 9.44 -5.35 -11.65
C CYS A 170 9.66 -4.88 -13.10
N PHE A 171 10.42 -5.63 -13.90
CA PHE A 171 10.65 -5.32 -15.30
C PHE A 171 9.32 -5.20 -16.07
N TYR A 172 8.40 -6.14 -15.92
CA TYR A 172 7.10 -6.08 -16.60
C TYR A 172 6.22 -4.94 -16.11
N LYS A 173 6.32 -4.57 -14.82
CA LYS A 173 5.60 -3.43 -14.26
C LYS A 173 6.06 -2.11 -14.87
N TYR A 174 7.37 -1.93 -15.05
CA TYR A 174 7.94 -0.61 -15.42
C TYR A 174 8.49 -0.52 -16.84
N ARG A 175 8.60 -1.60 -17.61
CA ARG A 175 9.23 -1.61 -18.96
C ARG A 175 8.74 -0.53 -19.92
N GLU A 176 7.47 -0.12 -19.82
CA GLU A 176 6.90 0.91 -20.69
C GLU A 176 7.12 2.33 -20.15
N ALA A 177 7.29 2.49 -18.83
CA ALA A 177 7.47 3.77 -18.18
C ALA A 177 8.94 4.13 -17.91
N ALA A 178 9.81 3.14 -17.70
CA ALA A 178 11.19 3.36 -17.30
C ALA A 178 12.10 3.66 -18.51
N GLU A 179 12.96 4.67 -18.38
CA GLU A 179 14.03 4.92 -19.35
C GLU A 179 15.20 3.97 -19.11
N PHE A 180 15.57 3.77 -17.85
CA PHE A 180 16.57 2.78 -17.40
C PHE A 180 16.04 1.95 -16.24
N ILE A 181 16.46 0.68 -16.19
CA ILE A 181 16.16 -0.22 -15.06
C ILE A 181 17.46 -0.79 -14.51
N LEU A 182 17.69 -0.58 -13.22
CA LEU A 182 18.76 -1.21 -12.45
C LEU A 182 18.23 -2.49 -11.80
N PHE A 183 18.90 -3.61 -12.03
CA PHE A 183 18.70 -4.84 -11.25
C PHE A 183 19.74 -4.92 -10.16
N ALA A 184 19.31 -4.75 -8.91
CA ALA A 184 20.19 -4.73 -7.75
C ALA A 184 19.79 -5.81 -6.74
N ASP A 185 20.80 -6.45 -6.14
CA ASP A 185 20.55 -7.20 -4.92
C ASP A 185 20.68 -6.30 -3.71
N LEU A 186 20.05 -6.71 -2.61
CA LEU A 186 20.10 -5.96 -1.36
C LEU A 186 21.48 -6.03 -0.69
N ASP A 187 22.33 -6.96 -1.10
CA ASP A 187 23.73 -7.07 -0.69
C ASP A 187 24.71 -6.50 -1.73
N ASP A 188 24.21 -5.92 -2.82
CA ASP A 188 25.04 -5.30 -3.85
C ASP A 188 24.86 -3.79 -3.85
N VAL A 189 25.96 -3.05 -3.91
CA VAL A 189 25.92 -1.59 -3.94
C VAL A 189 26.84 -1.06 -5.03
N ILE A 190 26.28 -0.22 -5.91
CA ILE A 190 27.06 0.43 -6.97
C ILE A 190 27.78 1.65 -6.40
N PHE A 191 29.09 1.68 -6.62
CA PHE A 191 29.96 2.82 -6.42
C PHE A 191 30.25 3.46 -7.76
N ALA A 192 30.01 4.76 -7.87
CA ALA A 192 30.32 5.55 -9.06
C ALA A 192 31.18 6.76 -8.67
N THR A 193 31.99 7.25 -9.60
CA THR A 193 32.79 8.47 -9.39
C THR A 193 31.97 9.74 -9.53
N THR A 194 30.79 9.68 -10.15
CA THR A 194 29.84 10.79 -10.26
C THR A 194 28.52 10.48 -9.54
N LEU A 195 27.82 11.53 -9.09
CA LEU A 195 26.51 11.40 -8.42
C LEU A 195 25.36 11.08 -9.39
N ASN A 196 25.56 11.25 -10.70
CA ASN A 196 24.48 11.14 -11.67
C ASN A 196 24.69 9.93 -12.59
N LEU A 197 24.14 8.79 -12.18
CA LEU A 197 24.23 7.53 -12.91
C LEU A 197 23.61 7.63 -14.31
N LEU A 198 22.55 8.45 -14.47
CA LEU A 198 21.87 8.65 -15.74
C LEU A 198 22.75 9.40 -16.75
N VAL A 199 23.50 10.40 -16.30
CA VAL A 199 24.42 11.15 -17.18
C VAL A 199 25.50 10.23 -17.73
N GLU A 200 26.08 9.36 -16.89
CA GLU A 200 27.06 8.38 -17.34
C GLU A 200 26.42 7.36 -18.28
N ALA A 201 25.30 6.74 -17.88
CA ALA A 201 24.59 5.78 -18.71
C ALA A 201 24.20 6.36 -20.08
N TRP A 202 23.78 7.62 -20.13
CA TRP A 202 23.43 8.31 -21.36
C TRP A 202 24.66 8.63 -22.24
N LYS A 203 25.78 9.04 -21.65
CA LYS A 203 27.05 9.23 -22.36
C LYS A 203 27.50 7.93 -23.03
N TYR A 204 27.46 6.83 -22.29
CA TYR A 204 27.77 5.50 -22.81
C TYR A 204 26.80 5.07 -23.91
N HIS A 205 25.49 5.29 -23.71
CA HIS A 205 24.46 5.00 -24.70
C HIS A 205 24.65 5.78 -26.01
N SER A 206 24.98 7.06 -25.91
CA SER A 206 25.16 7.95 -27.06
C SER A 206 26.34 7.54 -27.95
N LEU A 207 27.39 6.98 -27.34
CA LEU A 207 28.53 6.43 -28.05
C LEU A 207 28.27 5.03 -28.63
N HIS A 208 27.33 4.29 -28.04
CA HIS A 208 27.03 2.90 -28.39
C HIS A 208 25.52 2.62 -28.46
N PRO A 209 24.83 3.15 -29.49
CA PRO A 209 23.37 3.08 -29.58
C PRO A 209 22.85 1.66 -29.83
N ASP A 210 23.70 0.66 -30.06
CA ASP A 210 23.33 -0.74 -30.21
C ASP A 210 23.37 -1.53 -28.88
N VAL A 211 23.90 -0.94 -27.81
CA VAL A 211 24.00 -1.58 -26.49
C VAL A 211 22.66 -1.59 -25.77
N ALA A 212 22.29 -2.76 -25.21
CA ALA A 212 21.05 -2.98 -24.46
C ALA A 212 21.19 -2.74 -22.94
N GLY A 213 22.41 -2.64 -22.43
CA GLY A 213 22.68 -2.33 -21.03
C GLY A 213 24.17 -2.22 -20.68
N PHE A 214 24.43 -1.69 -19.50
CA PHE A 214 25.75 -1.42 -18.94
C PHE A 214 25.98 -2.31 -17.72
N GLU A 215 27.16 -2.89 -17.60
CA GLU A 215 27.52 -3.82 -16.52
C GLU A 215 28.61 -3.21 -15.63
N PHE A 216 28.28 -3.02 -14.35
CA PHE A 216 29.21 -2.61 -13.31
C PHE A 216 29.87 -3.86 -12.73
N LEU A 217 31.14 -4.06 -13.03
CA LEU A 217 31.89 -5.22 -12.56
C LEU A 217 31.91 -5.27 -11.03
N TRP A 218 31.70 -6.45 -10.45
CA TRP A 218 31.58 -6.60 -9.01
C TRP A 218 32.91 -6.97 -8.32
N ARG A 219 33.00 -6.63 -7.03
CA ARG A 219 34.05 -7.04 -6.09
C ARG A 219 33.40 -7.58 -4.84
N ASN A 220 33.90 -8.70 -4.33
CA ASN A 220 33.53 -9.12 -2.99
C ASN A 220 34.07 -8.11 -1.98
N ALA A 221 33.24 -7.76 -1.01
CA ALA A 221 33.63 -6.90 0.09
C ALA A 221 33.09 -7.48 1.41
N GLU A 222 33.97 -7.57 2.40
CA GLU A 222 33.63 -8.06 3.74
C GLU A 222 33.79 -6.92 4.76
N TYR A 223 32.85 -6.79 5.71
CA TYR A 223 32.93 -5.79 6.78
C TYR A 223 32.96 -6.42 8.17
N ASN A 224 33.52 -5.68 9.12
CA ASN A 224 34.06 -6.24 10.36
C ASN A 224 33.15 -6.06 11.59
N LYS A 225 32.03 -5.34 11.50
CA LYS A 225 31.18 -5.10 12.68
C LYS A 225 29.74 -4.77 12.29
N VAL A 226 28.76 -5.35 13.00
CA VAL A 226 27.38 -4.83 12.99
C VAL A 226 27.36 -3.58 13.89
N PRO A 227 27.09 -2.38 13.36
CA PRO A 227 27.20 -1.17 14.16
C PRO A 227 26.06 -1.09 15.16
N SER A 228 26.30 -0.48 16.33
CA SER A 228 25.22 -0.23 17.29
C SER A 228 24.16 0.67 16.64
N THR A 229 22.88 0.33 16.81
CA THR A 229 21.78 1.08 16.17
C THR A 229 21.79 2.57 16.53
N SER A 230 22.17 2.93 17.76
CA SER A 230 22.22 4.32 18.22
C SER A 230 23.34 5.12 17.55
N SER A 231 24.51 4.50 17.35
CA SER A 231 25.68 5.15 16.74
C SER A 231 25.77 4.97 15.24
N PHE A 232 24.93 4.13 14.63
CA PHE A 232 25.02 3.74 13.22
C PHE A 232 25.14 4.95 12.28
N SER A 233 26.14 4.89 11.40
CA SER A 233 26.36 5.74 10.26
C SER A 233 26.63 4.86 9.02
N LEU A 234 26.34 5.37 7.82
CA LEU A 234 26.68 4.65 6.59
C LEU A 234 28.18 4.40 6.47
N GLY A 235 29.01 5.32 6.97
CA GLY A 235 30.45 5.16 7.03
C GLY A 235 30.90 3.89 7.75
N ASP A 236 30.15 3.41 8.75
CA ASP A 236 30.52 2.20 9.51
C ASP A 236 30.53 0.92 8.65
N ILE A 237 29.76 0.89 7.55
CA ILE A 237 29.74 -0.23 6.62
C ILE A 237 30.98 -0.21 5.73
N PHE A 238 31.42 0.98 5.34
CA PHE A 238 32.48 1.17 4.34
C PHE A 238 33.87 1.36 4.96
N ASN A 239 33.93 1.75 6.23
CA ASN A 239 35.16 1.88 6.99
C ASN A 239 35.72 0.50 7.34
N GLY A 240 36.84 0.12 6.71
CA GLY A 240 37.51 -1.15 6.99
C GLY A 240 37.00 -2.33 6.16
N LEU A 241 36.39 -2.07 5.00
CA LEU A 241 36.01 -3.12 4.05
C LEU A 241 37.24 -3.84 3.50
N GLU A 242 37.32 -5.17 3.56
CA GLU A 242 38.30 -5.91 2.75
C GLU A 242 37.72 -6.13 1.36
N ILE A 243 38.25 -5.41 0.35
CA ILE A 243 37.78 -5.49 -1.04
C ILE A 243 38.67 -6.48 -1.81
N GLU A 244 38.08 -7.54 -2.34
CA GLU A 244 38.78 -8.50 -3.19
C GLU A 244 39.01 -7.96 -4.61
N LYS A 245 39.79 -8.70 -5.41
CA LYS A 245 40.02 -8.37 -6.82
C LYS A 245 38.70 -8.38 -7.60
N LEU A 246 38.64 -7.50 -8.59
CA LEU A 246 37.52 -7.35 -9.52
C LEU A 246 37.23 -8.67 -10.23
N GLN A 247 35.96 -9.03 -10.30
CA GLN A 247 35.48 -10.24 -10.93
C GLN A 247 34.64 -9.92 -12.17
N ASP A 248 34.57 -10.88 -13.09
CA ASP A 248 34.20 -10.68 -14.50
C ASP A 248 32.68 -10.61 -14.79
N VAL A 249 31.85 -10.47 -13.74
CA VAL A 249 30.39 -10.50 -13.84
C VAL A 249 29.80 -9.42 -12.95
N GLY A 250 28.98 -8.52 -13.49
CA GLY A 250 28.53 -7.32 -12.79
C GLY A 250 27.03 -7.16 -12.57
N LYS A 251 26.63 -6.05 -11.94
CA LYS A 251 25.23 -5.60 -11.94
C LYS A 251 24.92 -4.79 -13.18
N SER A 252 23.70 -4.97 -13.69
CA SER A 252 23.30 -4.40 -14.97
C SER A 252 22.31 -3.27 -14.79
N ILE A 253 22.57 -2.17 -15.50
CA ILE A 253 21.56 -1.17 -15.85
C ILE A 253 21.14 -1.44 -17.28
N VAL A 254 19.86 -1.62 -17.51
CA VAL A 254 19.32 -1.96 -18.83
C VAL A 254 18.47 -0.85 -19.39
N ILE A 255 18.36 -0.86 -20.72
CA ILE A 255 17.40 -0.03 -21.45
C ILE A 255 16.22 -0.94 -21.81
N PRO A 256 15.09 -0.85 -21.09
CA PRO A 256 14.00 -1.82 -21.20
C PRO A 256 13.45 -1.94 -22.62
N LYS A 257 13.39 -0.83 -23.37
CA LYS A 257 12.92 -0.81 -24.77
C LYS A 257 13.78 -1.64 -25.73
N LYS A 258 15.02 -1.97 -25.35
CA LYS A 258 15.94 -2.81 -26.14
C LYS A 258 15.94 -4.28 -25.74
N LEU A 259 15.17 -4.65 -24.72
CA LEU A 259 15.12 -6.02 -24.20
C LEU A 259 13.88 -6.74 -24.75
N PRO A 260 14.06 -7.81 -25.55
CA PRO A 260 12.94 -8.51 -26.17
C PRO A 260 12.30 -9.59 -25.27
N PHE A 261 12.77 -9.80 -24.04
CA PHE A 261 12.30 -10.88 -23.17
C PHE A 261 12.41 -10.56 -21.67
N SER A 262 11.90 -11.48 -20.85
CA SER A 262 11.57 -11.22 -19.44
C SER A 262 12.64 -11.53 -18.42
N THR A 263 13.55 -12.48 -18.70
CA THR A 263 14.43 -13.06 -17.67
C THR A 263 15.75 -12.33 -17.60
N LEU A 264 15.93 -11.52 -16.56
CA LEU A 264 17.09 -10.65 -16.44
C LEU A 264 17.92 -11.10 -15.24
N HIS A 265 19.10 -11.65 -15.50
CA HIS A 265 20.09 -11.98 -14.47
C HIS A 265 21.50 -11.58 -14.90
N PHE A 266 21.83 -11.72 -16.20
CA PHE A 266 23.11 -11.27 -16.79
C PHE A 266 22.90 -10.85 -18.25
N VAL A 267 22.96 -9.55 -18.56
CA VAL A 267 22.70 -9.03 -19.92
C VAL A 267 23.70 -9.58 -20.93
N ARG A 268 24.97 -9.73 -20.54
CA ARG A 268 26.00 -10.29 -21.41
C ARG A 268 25.76 -11.74 -21.83
N ARG A 269 24.98 -12.50 -21.06
CA ARG A 269 24.70 -13.93 -21.32
C ARG A 269 23.33 -14.17 -21.96
N MET A 270 22.64 -13.09 -22.29
CA MET A 270 21.30 -13.11 -22.85
C MET A 270 21.34 -13.32 -24.37
N GLN A 271 20.50 -14.22 -24.87
CA GLN A 271 20.34 -14.50 -26.29
C GLN A 271 18.87 -14.40 -26.69
N TYR A 272 18.60 -13.84 -27.87
CA TYR A 272 17.27 -13.80 -28.49
C TYR A 272 17.36 -14.30 -29.92
N LYS A 273 16.60 -15.37 -30.23
CA LYS A 273 16.63 -16.04 -31.55
C LYS A 273 18.08 -16.36 -32.01
N GLY A 274 18.92 -16.80 -31.08
CA GLY A 274 20.34 -17.12 -31.34
C GLY A 274 21.28 -15.90 -31.42
N VAL A 275 20.79 -14.68 -31.24
CA VAL A 275 21.61 -13.45 -31.24
C VAL A 275 21.86 -12.97 -29.82
N ALA A 276 23.13 -12.80 -29.44
CA ALA A 276 23.49 -12.26 -28.14
C ALA A 276 23.14 -10.77 -28.04
N LEU A 277 22.55 -10.35 -26.92
CA LEU A 277 22.37 -8.92 -26.64
C LEU A 277 23.72 -8.29 -26.34
N LYS A 278 23.98 -7.12 -26.94
CA LYS A 278 25.22 -6.38 -26.69
C LYS A 278 25.10 -5.65 -25.35
N SER A 279 25.96 -6.02 -24.40
CA SER A 279 26.19 -5.26 -23.17
C SER A 279 27.61 -4.68 -23.15
N MET A 280 27.81 -3.62 -22.38
CA MET A 280 29.11 -2.97 -22.22
C MET A 280 29.52 -2.93 -20.75
N ASN A 281 30.78 -3.26 -20.46
CA ASN A 281 31.33 -3.10 -19.12
C ASN A 281 31.60 -1.63 -18.85
N VAL A 282 31.15 -1.14 -17.70
CA VAL A 282 31.55 0.15 -17.15
C VAL A 282 33.00 0.01 -16.68
N THR A 283 33.84 1.01 -16.99
CA THR A 283 35.24 0.95 -16.58
C THR A 283 35.35 1.11 -15.07
N GLU A 284 36.35 0.48 -14.46
CA GLU A 284 36.59 0.59 -13.02
C GLU A 284 36.77 2.05 -12.55
N LYS A 285 37.25 2.92 -13.43
CA LYS A 285 37.42 4.35 -13.15
C LYS A 285 36.10 5.10 -13.06
N ASP A 286 35.04 4.60 -13.68
CA ASP A 286 33.72 5.24 -13.68
C ASP A 286 32.80 4.63 -12.62
N GLY A 287 32.98 3.33 -12.33
CA GLY A 287 32.30 2.68 -11.21
C GLY A 287 32.46 1.16 -11.17
N PHE A 288 32.11 0.59 -10.03
CA PHE A 288 32.07 -0.86 -9.79
C PHE A 288 30.98 -1.20 -8.76
N THR A 289 30.61 -2.47 -8.65
CA THR A 289 29.69 -2.96 -7.61
C THR A 289 30.47 -3.58 -6.46
N LEU A 290 30.08 -3.32 -5.22
CA LEU A 290 30.52 -4.06 -4.04
C LEU A 290 29.46 -5.07 -3.62
N HIS A 291 29.88 -6.32 -3.47
CA HIS A 291 29.06 -7.42 -2.96
C HIS A 291 29.34 -7.65 -1.48
N LEU A 292 28.46 -7.13 -0.62
CA LEU A 292 28.59 -7.01 0.84
C LEU A 292 27.97 -8.20 1.59
N ARG A 293 28.38 -9.41 1.23
CA ARG A 293 27.70 -10.65 1.65
C ARG A 293 28.13 -11.21 3.02
N ASN A 294 29.37 -10.94 3.43
CA ASN A 294 29.99 -11.57 4.60
C ASN A 294 30.34 -10.54 5.68
N ILE A 295 29.92 -10.85 6.91
CA ILE A 295 30.34 -10.15 8.13
C ILE A 295 31.41 -11.00 8.80
N ARG A 296 32.61 -10.46 9.02
CA ARG A 296 33.71 -11.17 9.73
C ARG A 296 34.22 -10.33 10.89
N PRO A 297 33.66 -10.52 12.11
CA PRO A 297 34.02 -9.73 13.28
C PRO A 297 35.50 -9.77 13.67
N GLU A 298 36.20 -10.85 13.31
CA GLU A 298 37.54 -11.18 13.83
C GLU A 298 38.70 -10.61 13.01
N LYS A 299 38.44 -10.06 11.80
CA LYS A 299 39.50 -9.50 10.94
C LYS A 299 39.48 -7.98 11.01
N ILE A 300 40.42 -7.35 11.71
CA ILE A 300 40.60 -5.89 11.64
C ILE A 300 41.68 -5.60 10.60
N ARG A 301 41.30 -5.26 9.37
CA ARG A 301 42.21 -4.64 8.40
C ARG A 301 41.69 -3.27 7.99
N LYS A 302 42.58 -2.27 8.02
CA LYS A 302 42.31 -0.94 7.45
C LYS A 302 42.41 -1.06 5.93
N SER A 303 41.28 -1.30 5.28
CA SER A 303 41.16 -1.00 3.86
C SER A 303 40.22 0.18 3.70
N GLN A 304 40.68 1.16 2.93
CA GLN A 304 39.91 2.33 2.49
C GLN A 304 39.48 2.08 1.05
N TYR A 305 38.24 2.41 0.73
CA TYR A 305 37.79 2.52 -0.65
C TYR A 305 38.59 3.62 -1.39
N PRO A 306 38.67 3.58 -2.74
CA PRO A 306 39.49 4.53 -3.50
C PRO A 306 39.18 6.00 -3.15
N GLN A 307 40.22 6.84 -3.05
CA GLN A 307 40.09 8.25 -2.65
C GLN A 307 39.17 9.05 -3.58
N GLU A 308 39.09 8.68 -4.87
CA GLU A 308 38.21 9.34 -5.84
C GLU A 308 36.72 9.23 -5.46
N MET A 309 36.36 8.29 -4.58
CA MET A 309 34.97 8.02 -4.18
C MET A 309 34.57 8.69 -2.86
N ASN A 310 35.48 9.41 -2.20
CA ASN A 310 35.22 10.11 -0.92
C ASN A 310 34.10 11.15 -1.04
N PHE A 311 34.03 11.85 -2.17
CA PHE A 311 32.99 12.87 -2.39
C PHE A 311 31.58 12.26 -2.43
N PHE A 312 31.42 11.16 -3.19
CA PHE A 312 30.18 10.40 -3.23
C PHE A 312 29.78 9.95 -1.83
N MET A 313 30.70 9.30 -1.11
CA MET A 313 30.45 8.78 0.23
C MET A 313 30.12 9.86 1.26
N THR A 314 30.75 11.03 1.16
CA THR A 314 30.44 12.18 2.02
C THR A 314 29.02 12.69 1.75
N THR A 315 28.63 12.78 0.48
CA THR A 315 27.28 13.20 0.08
C THR A 315 26.22 12.24 0.60
N VAL A 316 26.41 10.93 0.39
CA VAL A 316 25.45 9.91 0.87
C VAL A 316 25.38 9.92 2.39
N SER A 317 26.52 10.01 3.08
CA SER A 317 26.57 10.06 4.55
C SER A 317 25.85 11.30 5.11
N ASN A 318 26.02 12.47 4.51
CA ASN A 318 25.33 13.70 4.91
C ASN A 318 23.81 13.59 4.73
N ASN A 319 23.36 13.00 3.62
CA ASN A 319 21.93 12.76 3.37
C ASN A 319 21.33 11.84 4.44
N PHE A 320 22.04 10.77 4.80
CA PHE A 320 21.62 9.85 5.84
C PHE A 320 21.56 10.52 7.23
N LEU A 321 22.58 11.30 7.60
CA LEU A 321 22.61 12.05 8.86
C LEU A 321 21.40 13.00 8.98
N LYS A 322 21.07 13.71 7.90
CA LYS A 322 19.87 14.57 7.85
C LYS A 322 18.57 13.78 8.06
N ARG A 323 18.48 12.52 7.62
CA ARG A 323 17.31 11.67 7.94
C ARG A 323 17.28 11.26 9.40
N LYS A 324 18.45 10.98 9.99
CA LYS A 324 18.61 10.61 11.40
C LYS A 324 18.20 11.72 12.38
N GLU A 325 18.18 12.98 11.94
CA GLU A 325 17.62 14.11 12.72
C GLU A 325 16.10 13.98 12.96
N ASN A 326 15.38 13.22 12.14
CA ASN A 326 13.95 12.99 12.34
C ASN A 326 13.72 12.02 13.51
N SER A 327 12.93 12.43 14.52
CA SER A 327 12.67 11.65 15.72
C SER A 327 12.05 10.27 15.45
N ASN A 328 11.13 10.16 14.48
CA ASN A 328 10.51 8.89 14.13
C ASN A 328 11.52 7.95 13.45
N PHE A 329 12.38 8.49 12.59
CA PHE A 329 13.44 7.73 11.93
C PHE A 329 14.48 7.22 12.93
N LYS A 330 14.92 8.10 13.83
CA LYS A 330 15.85 7.75 14.90
C LYS A 330 15.30 6.62 15.78
N MET A 331 14.04 6.75 16.22
CA MET A 331 13.38 5.73 17.03
C MET A 331 13.22 4.40 16.28
N ALA A 332 12.85 4.44 15.00
CA ALA A 332 12.75 3.24 14.18
C ALA A 332 14.11 2.54 14.02
N LEU A 333 15.19 3.32 13.82
CA LEU A 333 16.56 2.81 13.75
C LEU A 333 16.98 2.15 15.07
N GLU A 334 16.72 2.80 16.21
CA GLU A 334 17.07 2.30 17.54
C GLU A 334 16.38 0.97 17.88
N ASN A 335 15.18 0.73 17.35
CA ASN A 335 14.41 -0.50 17.54
C ASN A 335 14.87 -1.68 16.67
N LEU A 336 15.80 -1.49 15.73
CA LEU A 336 16.26 -2.57 14.87
C LEU A 336 17.02 -3.66 15.65
N PRO A 337 17.00 -4.92 15.18
CA PRO A 337 17.82 -5.98 15.74
C PRO A 337 19.31 -5.62 15.72
N GLN A 338 20.00 -5.80 16.84
CA GLN A 338 21.46 -5.54 16.92
C GLN A 338 22.28 -6.61 16.21
N GLU A 339 21.79 -7.84 16.14
CA GLU A 339 22.47 -8.98 15.51
C GLU A 339 21.52 -9.70 14.55
N PRO A 340 22.02 -10.24 13.42
CA PRO A 340 21.21 -11.00 12.49
C PRO A 340 20.77 -12.33 13.13
N PHE A 341 19.46 -12.54 13.21
CA PHE A 341 18.84 -13.72 13.81
C PHE A 341 18.56 -14.84 12.79
N PHE A 342 18.07 -14.48 11.60
CA PHE A 342 17.60 -15.37 10.54
C PHE A 342 18.67 -15.73 9.52
N ALA A 343 19.46 -14.75 9.07
CA ALA A 343 20.45 -14.98 8.02
C ALA A 343 21.44 -16.12 8.34
N PRO A 344 21.97 -16.26 9.58
CA PRO A 344 22.84 -17.38 9.93
C PRO A 344 22.15 -18.75 9.82
N GLN A 345 20.89 -18.84 10.25
CA GLN A 345 20.10 -20.10 10.24
C GLN A 345 19.80 -20.55 8.80
N LEU A 346 19.36 -19.61 7.95
CA LEU A 346 19.13 -19.87 6.53
C LEU A 346 20.42 -20.28 5.82
N ARG A 347 21.54 -19.62 6.15
CA ARG A 347 22.85 -19.93 5.56
C ARG A 347 23.33 -21.32 5.97
N ALA A 348 23.18 -21.68 7.25
CA ALA A 348 23.50 -23.02 7.73
C ALA A 348 22.68 -24.10 7.02
N CYS A 349 21.37 -23.89 6.84
CA CYS A 349 20.52 -24.85 6.13
C CYS A 349 20.87 -24.93 4.64
N LYS A 350 21.13 -23.78 4.01
CA LYS A 350 21.58 -23.70 2.62
C LYS A 350 22.87 -24.49 2.42
N ASN A 351 23.86 -24.34 3.30
CA ASN A 351 25.12 -25.09 3.22
C ASN A 351 24.87 -26.61 3.34
N LYS A 352 23.99 -27.06 4.24
CA LYS A 352 23.59 -28.48 4.33
C LYS A 352 23.00 -29.03 3.03
N ILE A 353 22.18 -28.22 2.32
CA ILE A 353 21.65 -28.58 1.00
C ILE A 353 22.78 -28.69 -0.04
N TYR A 354 23.68 -27.70 -0.12
CA TYR A 354 24.75 -27.70 -1.13
C TYR A 354 25.83 -28.76 -0.86
N ASP A 355 26.07 -29.10 0.41
CA ASP A 355 27.05 -30.10 0.84
C ASP A 355 26.50 -31.54 0.77
N ASN A 356 25.34 -31.75 0.12
CA ASN A 356 24.73 -33.07 -0.12
C ASN A 356 24.47 -33.90 1.17
N GLN A 357 24.23 -33.24 2.31
CA GLN A 357 24.01 -33.92 3.60
C GLN A 357 22.61 -34.56 3.76
N ALA A 358 22.00 -35.06 2.67
CA ALA A 358 20.68 -35.70 2.67
C ALA A 358 19.51 -34.84 3.20
N VAL A 359 19.65 -33.52 3.24
CA VAL A 359 18.58 -32.59 3.64
C VAL A 359 17.79 -32.15 2.41
N GLY A 360 16.51 -32.52 2.34
CA GLY A 360 15.61 -32.06 1.28
C GLY A 360 15.30 -30.55 1.37
N VAL A 361 14.97 -29.89 0.25
CA VAL A 361 14.57 -28.46 0.23
C VAL A 361 13.39 -28.17 1.19
N SER A 362 12.55 -29.18 1.43
CA SER A 362 11.42 -29.16 2.37
C SER A 362 11.81 -29.24 3.86
N GLU A 363 13.03 -29.66 4.18
CA GLU A 363 13.49 -29.80 5.57
C GLU A 363 14.10 -28.50 6.12
N CYS A 364 14.45 -27.55 5.24
CA CYS A 364 14.77 -26.20 5.67
C CYS A 364 13.49 -25.43 6.01
N HIS A 365 13.46 -24.81 7.20
CA HIS A 365 12.39 -23.90 7.56
C HIS A 365 12.21 -22.83 6.47
N SER A 366 11.04 -22.83 5.84
CA SER A 366 10.66 -21.78 4.91
C SER A 366 10.19 -20.57 5.69
N LEU A 367 10.91 -19.45 5.57
CA LEU A 367 10.45 -18.18 6.11
C LEU A 367 9.23 -17.62 5.36
N GLN A 368 8.77 -18.24 4.27
CA GLN A 368 7.61 -17.78 3.48
C GLN A 368 6.36 -17.52 4.35
N ASN A 369 6.21 -18.26 5.45
CA ASN A 369 5.07 -18.19 6.35
C ASN A 369 5.44 -17.73 7.78
N CYS A 370 6.69 -17.34 8.02
CA CYS A 370 7.21 -17.11 9.38
C CYS A 370 7.09 -18.33 10.31
N ASP A 371 7.21 -19.55 9.77
CA ASP A 371 6.97 -20.85 10.46
C ASP A 371 8.06 -21.25 11.50
N ILE A 372 8.99 -20.36 11.84
CA ILE A 372 9.99 -20.66 12.87
C ILE A 372 9.36 -20.31 14.23
N ASP A 373 9.35 -21.24 15.18
CA ASP A 373 8.73 -21.03 16.49
C ASP A 373 9.53 -20.01 17.31
N PHE A 374 8.93 -18.86 17.62
CA PHE A 374 9.59 -17.71 18.26
C PHE A 374 9.16 -17.54 19.72
N ALA A 375 9.72 -18.35 20.62
CA ALA A 375 9.62 -18.00 22.04
C ALA A 375 10.41 -16.71 22.36
N HIS A 376 11.53 -16.44 21.66
CA HIS A 376 12.50 -15.39 22.03
C HIS A 376 13.15 -14.61 20.85
N GLY A 377 12.49 -14.46 19.69
CA GLY A 377 13.04 -13.78 18.49
C GLY A 377 12.30 -12.49 18.06
N PRO A 378 12.86 -11.70 17.13
CA PRO A 378 12.18 -10.55 16.54
C PRO A 378 10.92 -10.97 15.77
N LYS A 379 9.88 -10.12 15.78
CA LYS A 379 8.59 -10.46 15.17
C LYS A 379 8.70 -10.50 13.64
N CYS A 380 8.45 -11.66 13.05
CA CYS A 380 8.34 -11.83 11.61
C CYS A 380 6.93 -11.48 11.13
N LEU A 381 6.83 -10.63 10.12
CA LEU A 381 5.61 -10.33 9.40
C LEU A 381 5.59 -11.15 8.10
N ALA A 382 4.64 -12.05 7.96
CA ALA A 382 4.30 -12.64 6.66
C ALA A 382 3.54 -11.58 5.85
N ILE A 383 4.22 -11.01 4.85
CA ILE A 383 3.65 -10.01 3.92
C ILE A 383 3.23 -10.70 2.61
N SER A 384 3.56 -11.98 2.46
CA SER A 384 3.03 -12.88 1.45
C SER A 384 1.52 -12.77 1.51
N ALA A 385 0.98 -12.07 0.51
CA ALA A 385 -0.44 -12.02 0.36
C ALA A 385 -0.85 -13.42 -0.06
N ASP A 386 -1.61 -14.12 0.79
CA ASP A 386 -2.69 -14.93 0.27
C ASP A 386 -3.44 -14.03 -0.72
N TYR A 387 -3.25 -14.28 -2.02
CA TYR A 387 -3.71 -13.39 -3.09
C TYR A 387 -5.22 -13.09 -2.95
N ILE A 388 -5.96 -14.02 -2.35
CA ILE A 388 -7.40 -13.93 -2.07
C ILE A 388 -7.75 -12.84 -1.03
N LYS A 389 -6.91 -12.58 -0.02
CA LYS A 389 -7.32 -11.78 1.15
C LYS A 389 -6.89 -10.31 1.07
N HIS A 390 -5.79 -9.99 0.39
CA HIS A 390 -5.23 -8.64 0.42
C HIS A 390 -5.53 -7.79 -0.83
N SER A 391 -5.56 -8.40 -2.03
CA SER A 391 -5.88 -7.71 -3.29
C SER A 391 -7.39 -7.42 -3.41
N TYR A 392 -8.24 -8.41 -3.10
CA TYR A 392 -9.68 -8.20 -2.99
C TYR A 392 -10.01 -7.10 -2.00
N ARG A 393 -9.33 -6.99 -0.85
CA ARG A 393 -9.67 -6.00 0.18
C ARG A 393 -9.29 -4.57 -0.23
N LYS A 394 -8.17 -4.34 -0.93
CA LYS A 394 -7.74 -2.98 -1.34
C LYS A 394 -8.48 -2.49 -2.60
N LEU A 395 -8.71 -3.36 -3.58
CA LEU A 395 -9.51 -3.07 -4.78
C LEU A 395 -11.02 -2.99 -4.47
N ASN A 396 -11.57 -3.88 -3.61
CA ASN A 396 -12.94 -3.70 -3.12
C ASN A 396 -13.05 -2.47 -2.25
N VAL A 397 -12.12 -2.16 -1.33
CA VAL A 397 -12.32 -0.96 -0.50
C VAL A 397 -12.34 0.30 -1.36
N TYR A 398 -11.47 0.48 -2.36
CA TYR A 398 -11.54 1.70 -3.19
C TYR A 398 -12.80 1.76 -4.07
N SER A 399 -13.20 0.65 -4.72
CA SER A 399 -14.43 0.59 -5.52
C SER A 399 -15.69 0.66 -4.65
N MET A 400 -15.74 -0.04 -3.52
CA MET A 400 -16.78 0.04 -2.49
C MET A 400 -16.87 1.46 -1.93
N LEU A 401 -15.75 2.13 -1.63
CA LEU A 401 -15.74 3.52 -1.18
C LEU A 401 -16.34 4.43 -2.24
N LEU A 402 -16.03 4.22 -3.52
CA LEU A 402 -16.62 4.96 -4.63
C LEU A 402 -18.12 4.69 -4.78
N HIS A 403 -18.55 3.43 -4.75
CA HIS A 403 -19.96 3.03 -4.80
C HIS A 403 -20.74 3.60 -3.61
N ILE A 404 -20.14 3.60 -2.42
CA ILE A 404 -20.68 4.21 -1.20
C ILE A 404 -20.80 5.73 -1.33
N GLN A 405 -19.82 6.42 -1.91
CA GLN A 405 -19.99 7.84 -2.24
C GLN A 405 -21.13 8.06 -3.25
N GLY A 406 -21.28 7.16 -4.23
CA GLY A 406 -22.41 7.15 -5.16
C GLY A 406 -23.76 7.04 -4.45
N LEU A 407 -23.89 6.12 -3.49
CA LEU A 407 -25.10 5.98 -2.68
C LEU A 407 -25.39 7.23 -1.84
N ARG A 408 -24.36 7.90 -1.30
CA ARG A 408 -24.54 9.20 -0.61
C ARG A 408 -25.05 10.27 -1.56
N CYS A 409 -24.57 10.31 -2.80
CA CYS A 409 -25.05 11.23 -3.82
C CYS A 409 -26.54 10.99 -4.14
N VAL A 410 -26.94 9.73 -4.33
CA VAL A 410 -28.34 9.35 -4.53
C VAL A 410 -29.22 9.74 -3.33
N ALA A 411 -28.72 9.52 -2.11
CA ALA A 411 -29.44 9.89 -0.89
C ALA A 411 -29.69 11.41 -0.82
N VAL A 412 -28.66 12.23 -1.10
CA VAL A 412 -28.79 13.69 -1.19
C VAL A 412 -29.73 14.10 -2.31
N LEU A 413 -29.70 13.42 -3.46
CA LEU A 413 -30.57 13.72 -4.59
C LEU A 413 -32.04 13.53 -4.21
N PHE A 414 -32.39 12.47 -3.48
CA PHE A 414 -33.75 12.29 -2.97
C PHE A 414 -34.20 13.43 -2.05
N VAL A 415 -33.30 13.96 -1.21
CA VAL A 415 -33.59 15.11 -0.35
C VAL A 415 -33.82 16.37 -1.18
N VAL A 416 -32.98 16.63 -2.18
CA VAL A 416 -33.14 17.79 -3.07
C VAL A 416 -34.46 17.69 -3.83
N LEU A 417 -34.77 16.54 -4.42
CA LEU A 417 -36.00 16.31 -5.18
C LEU A 417 -37.25 16.42 -4.29
N TYR A 418 -37.19 15.96 -3.03
CA TYR A 418 -38.27 16.16 -2.06
C TYR A 418 -38.59 17.65 -1.86
N HIS A 419 -37.57 18.51 -1.77
CA HIS A 419 -37.78 19.94 -1.56
C HIS A 419 -38.26 20.67 -2.84
N LEU A 420 -37.88 20.19 -4.03
CA LEU A 420 -38.30 20.78 -5.31
C LEU A 420 -39.70 20.30 -5.73
N TRP A 421 -40.01 19.01 -5.54
CA TRP A 421 -41.23 18.36 -6.00
C TRP A 421 -41.83 17.41 -4.94
N PRO A 422 -42.30 17.95 -3.81
CA PRO A 422 -42.77 17.15 -2.67
C PRO A 422 -43.98 16.25 -3.00
N SER A 423 -44.81 16.64 -3.97
CA SER A 423 -45.95 15.83 -4.45
C SER A 423 -45.52 14.57 -5.20
N TYR A 424 -44.38 14.59 -5.88
CA TYR A 424 -43.85 13.48 -6.68
C TYR A 424 -42.90 12.57 -5.88
N VAL A 425 -42.14 13.13 -4.94
CA VAL A 425 -41.15 12.38 -4.13
C VAL A 425 -41.50 12.47 -2.65
N LYS A 426 -42.65 11.92 -2.23
CA LYS A 426 -43.21 12.09 -0.87
C LYS A 426 -42.32 11.63 0.29
N ASN A 427 -41.42 10.67 0.05
CA ASN A 427 -40.54 10.07 1.08
C ASN A 427 -39.06 10.43 0.90
N GLY A 428 -38.72 11.42 0.07
CA GLY A 428 -37.31 11.74 -0.19
C GLY A 428 -36.55 12.29 1.02
N PHE A 429 -37.24 12.71 2.08
CA PHE A 429 -36.62 13.07 3.36
C PHE A 429 -35.84 11.91 4.02
N LEU A 430 -36.21 10.65 3.74
CA LEU A 430 -35.46 9.46 4.21
C LEU A 430 -34.02 9.41 3.68
N GLY A 431 -33.73 10.17 2.62
CA GLY A 431 -32.37 10.32 2.11
C GLY A 431 -31.39 10.88 3.16
N VAL A 432 -31.87 11.69 4.12
CA VAL A 432 -31.05 12.19 5.22
C VAL A 432 -30.62 11.05 6.15
N ASP A 433 -31.54 10.16 6.51
CA ASP A 433 -31.25 9.02 7.38
C ASP A 433 -30.27 8.05 6.73
N VAL A 434 -30.49 7.74 5.45
CA VAL A 434 -29.60 6.89 4.64
C VAL A 434 -28.20 7.51 4.54
N PHE A 435 -28.12 8.82 4.31
CA PHE A 435 -26.83 9.52 4.25
C PHE A 435 -26.05 9.41 5.56
N PHE A 436 -26.70 9.61 6.72
CA PHE A 436 -26.02 9.51 8.02
C PHE A 436 -25.57 8.08 8.34
N VAL A 437 -26.39 7.07 8.07
CA VAL A 437 -26.01 5.66 8.27
C VAL A 437 -24.77 5.31 7.44
N ILE A 438 -24.78 5.71 6.17
CA ILE A 438 -23.64 5.47 5.26
C ILE A 438 -22.39 6.25 5.70
N SER A 439 -22.53 7.51 6.11
CA SER A 439 -21.42 8.30 6.65
C SER A 439 -20.82 7.65 7.90
N GLY A 440 -21.64 7.10 8.79
CA GLY A 440 -21.17 6.39 9.98
C GLY A 440 -20.42 5.09 9.65
N PHE A 441 -20.96 4.27 8.76
CA PHE A 441 -20.31 3.07 8.25
C PHE A 441 -18.93 3.40 7.63
N LEU A 442 -18.87 4.45 6.81
CA LEU A 442 -17.64 4.90 6.18
C LEU A 442 -16.60 5.36 7.21
N MET A 443 -17.00 6.08 8.25
CA MET A 443 -16.08 6.54 9.28
C MET A 443 -15.49 5.38 10.08
N HIS A 444 -16.30 4.36 10.38
CA HIS A 444 -15.81 3.14 11.02
C HIS A 444 -14.74 2.44 10.18
N MET A 445 -15.02 2.18 8.90
CA MET A 445 -14.07 1.53 7.98
C MET A 445 -12.72 2.26 7.86
N LEU A 446 -12.75 3.61 7.94
CA LEU A 446 -11.54 4.43 7.87
C LEU A 446 -10.69 4.41 9.16
N MET A 447 -11.30 4.08 10.30
CA MET A 447 -10.63 4.01 11.60
C MET A 447 -10.25 2.58 11.99
N GLU A 448 -10.99 1.57 11.55
CA GLU A 448 -10.75 0.15 11.86
C GLU A 448 -9.35 -0.33 11.45
N ASN A 449 -8.83 0.17 10.32
CA ASN A 449 -7.56 -0.28 9.74
C ASN A 449 -6.34 0.54 10.18
N LYS A 450 -6.48 1.41 11.19
CA LYS A 450 -5.37 2.26 11.66
C LYS A 450 -5.11 2.02 13.14
N GLU A 451 -3.82 1.99 13.50
CA GLU A 451 -3.45 2.06 14.90
C GLU A 451 -3.98 3.38 15.50
N VAL A 452 -4.56 3.26 16.69
CA VAL A 452 -5.17 4.38 17.39
C VAL A 452 -4.04 5.25 17.97
N SER A 453 -3.74 6.37 17.29
CA SER A 453 -2.72 7.33 17.71
C SER A 453 -3.21 8.78 17.53
N ILE A 454 -2.68 9.69 18.35
CA ILE A 454 -3.02 11.13 18.28
C ILE A 454 -2.70 11.70 16.89
N SER A 455 -1.59 11.24 16.27
CA SER A 455 -1.19 11.65 14.92
C SER A 455 -2.20 11.20 13.85
N ASN A 456 -2.70 9.97 13.95
CA ASN A 456 -3.70 9.45 13.00
C ASN A 456 -5.05 10.18 13.12
N ILE A 457 -5.44 10.55 14.34
CA ILE A 457 -6.66 11.33 14.61
C ILE A 457 -6.51 12.77 14.12
N SER A 458 -5.37 13.41 14.38
CA SER A 458 -5.06 14.75 13.86
C SER A 458 -5.08 14.78 12.33
N THR A 459 -4.47 13.78 11.70
CA THR A 459 -4.49 13.62 10.23
C THR A 459 -5.91 13.39 9.71
N PHE A 460 -6.75 12.66 10.44
CA PHE A 460 -8.16 12.47 10.10
C PHE A 460 -8.91 13.81 10.11
N TYR A 461 -8.81 14.59 11.18
CA TYR A 461 -9.44 15.91 11.27
C TYR A 461 -8.94 16.85 10.18
N PHE A 462 -7.62 16.94 9.99
CA PHE A 462 -7.01 17.82 9.00
C PHE A 462 -7.55 17.56 7.58
N ARG A 463 -7.61 16.29 7.15
CA ARG A 463 -8.11 15.92 5.82
C ARG A 463 -9.60 16.26 5.64
N ARG A 464 -10.39 16.12 6.70
CA ARG A 464 -11.83 16.43 6.67
C ARG A 464 -12.09 17.93 6.63
N PHE A 465 -11.40 18.71 7.47
CA PHE A 465 -11.49 20.16 7.47
C PHE A 465 -11.06 20.75 6.12
N ARG A 466 -9.93 20.31 5.55
CA ARG A 466 -9.46 20.79 4.24
C ARG A 466 -10.43 20.46 3.09
N ARG A 467 -11.24 19.41 3.23
CA ARG A 467 -12.25 19.03 2.22
C ARG A 467 -13.55 19.82 2.35
N ILE A 468 -14.03 20.05 3.57
CA ILE A 468 -15.40 20.55 3.82
C ILE A 468 -15.42 22.07 3.97
N LEU A 469 -14.45 22.62 4.72
CA LEU A 469 -14.47 24.01 5.13
C LEU A 469 -14.41 25.00 3.95
N PRO A 470 -13.57 24.81 2.91
CA PRO A 470 -13.47 25.79 1.82
C PRO A 470 -14.80 26.00 1.09
N LEU A 471 -15.47 24.91 0.70
CA LEU A 471 -16.73 25.00 -0.04
C LEU A 471 -17.86 25.51 0.86
N TYR A 472 -17.90 25.08 2.12
CA TYR A 472 -18.92 25.52 3.06
C TYR A 472 -18.85 27.02 3.35
N LEU A 473 -17.66 27.54 3.66
CA LEU A 473 -17.47 28.98 3.87
C LEU A 473 -17.79 29.80 2.62
N THR A 474 -17.48 29.26 1.43
CA THR A 474 -17.85 29.89 0.15
C THR A 474 -19.37 30.01 0.01
N ILE A 475 -20.12 28.93 0.30
CA ILE A 475 -21.59 28.94 0.26
C ILE A 475 -22.16 29.92 1.28
N LEU A 476 -21.62 29.94 2.51
CA LEU A 476 -22.07 30.89 3.54
C LEU A 476 -21.85 32.34 3.11
N LEU A 477 -20.68 32.64 2.56
CA LEU A 477 -20.34 33.97 2.07
C LEU A 477 -21.24 34.40 0.90
N VAL A 478 -21.39 33.55 -0.11
CA VAL A 478 -22.24 33.84 -1.28
C VAL A 478 -23.69 34.06 -0.86
N THR A 479 -24.22 33.20 0.00
CA THR A 479 -25.60 33.31 0.51
C THR A 479 -25.78 34.59 1.33
N ALA A 480 -24.79 34.96 2.15
CA ALA A 480 -24.81 36.22 2.91
C ALA A 480 -24.76 37.45 2.01
N VAL A 481 -23.93 37.45 0.95
CA VAL A 481 -23.87 38.53 -0.04
C VAL A 481 -25.21 38.69 -0.76
N ILE A 482 -25.80 37.59 -1.24
CA ILE A 482 -27.13 37.60 -1.86
C ILE A 482 -28.15 38.16 -0.89
N ALA A 483 -28.12 37.74 0.39
CA ALA A 483 -29.06 38.21 1.39
C ALA A 483 -28.99 39.73 1.62
N VAL A 484 -27.78 40.30 1.64
CA VAL A 484 -27.57 41.76 1.75
C VAL A 484 -28.07 42.50 0.51
N LEU A 485 -27.98 41.90 -0.68
CA LEU A 485 -28.44 42.52 -1.92
C LEU A 485 -29.97 42.46 -2.11
N THR A 486 -30.65 41.46 -1.54
CA THR A 486 -32.08 41.22 -1.82
C THR A 486 -33.04 41.51 -0.67
N PHE A 487 -32.61 41.52 0.60
CA PHE A 487 -33.50 41.67 1.75
C PHE A 487 -33.54 43.09 2.33
N THR A 488 -34.69 43.48 2.88
CA THR A 488 -34.86 44.74 3.62
C THR A 488 -34.15 44.71 4.98
N VAL A 489 -33.66 45.87 5.45
CA VAL A 489 -32.88 46.04 6.71
C VAL A 489 -33.51 45.34 7.93
N TYR A 490 -34.84 45.32 8.04
CA TYR A 490 -35.56 44.65 9.13
C TYR A 490 -35.29 43.13 9.26
N LYS A 491 -34.84 42.46 8.18
CA LYS A 491 -34.52 41.02 8.18
C LYS A 491 -33.06 40.70 8.49
N TYR A 492 -32.16 41.70 8.46
CA TYR A 492 -30.72 41.47 8.69
C TYR A 492 -30.39 40.89 10.06
N LYS A 493 -31.16 41.25 11.10
CA LYS A 493 -30.96 40.70 12.45
C LYS A 493 -31.30 39.21 12.53
N SER A 494 -32.28 38.74 11.75
CA SER A 494 -32.61 37.31 11.68
C SER A 494 -31.55 36.55 10.89
N VAL A 495 -31.21 37.07 9.70
CA VAL A 495 -30.22 36.46 8.80
C VAL A 495 -28.82 36.39 9.43
N SER A 496 -28.41 37.42 10.18
CA SER A 496 -27.11 37.40 10.87
C SER A 496 -27.04 36.34 11.95
N ARG A 497 -28.14 36.10 12.68
CA ARG A 497 -28.23 35.04 13.69
C ARG A 497 -28.19 33.66 13.04
N GLU A 498 -28.88 33.46 11.92
CA GLU A 498 -28.81 32.22 11.12
C GLU A 498 -27.41 31.96 10.57
N LEU A 499 -26.73 33.00 10.07
CA LEU A 499 -25.36 32.90 9.58
C LEU A 499 -24.37 32.55 10.71
N GLN A 500 -24.53 33.15 11.89
CA GLN A 500 -23.68 32.84 13.05
C GLN A 500 -23.83 31.38 13.49
N THR A 501 -25.06 30.86 13.52
CA THR A 501 -25.31 29.46 13.90
C THR A 501 -24.82 28.49 12.83
N ALA A 502 -24.94 28.86 11.55
CA ALA A 502 -24.35 28.11 10.45
C ALA A 502 -22.81 28.10 10.51
N ALA A 503 -22.16 29.25 10.74
CA ALA A 503 -20.71 29.38 10.81
C ALA A 503 -20.09 28.63 11.99
N THR A 504 -20.82 28.53 13.10
CA THR A 504 -20.39 27.78 14.30
C THR A 504 -20.78 26.30 14.26
N PHE A 505 -21.40 25.81 13.17
CA PHE A 505 -21.95 24.46 13.07
C PHE A 505 -22.92 24.11 14.22
N THR A 506 -23.76 25.08 14.60
CA THR A 506 -24.80 24.94 15.64
C THR A 506 -26.22 25.17 15.11
N SER A 507 -26.39 25.24 13.78
CA SER A 507 -27.69 25.47 13.15
C SER A 507 -28.72 24.38 13.49
N ASN A 508 -28.30 23.13 13.68
CA ASN A 508 -29.18 22.06 14.17
C ASN A 508 -29.81 22.35 15.54
N VAL A 509 -29.06 22.99 16.44
CA VAL A 509 -29.55 23.42 17.77
C VAL A 509 -30.41 24.66 17.67
N PHE A 510 -30.07 25.56 16.75
CA PHE A 510 -30.85 26.78 16.53
C PHE A 510 -32.26 26.47 16.00
N TYR A 511 -32.40 25.52 15.07
CA TYR A 511 -33.69 25.15 14.47
C TYR A 511 -34.45 24.05 15.23
N LEU A 512 -33.89 23.50 16.31
CA LEU A 512 -34.49 22.45 17.14
C LEU A 512 -35.89 22.82 17.73
N PRO A 513 -36.15 24.05 18.20
CA PRO A 513 -37.46 24.46 18.73
C PRO A 513 -38.54 24.66 17.67
N ASP A 514 -38.17 24.87 16.40
CA ASP A 514 -39.11 25.03 15.28
C ASP A 514 -39.57 23.64 14.83
N THR A 515 -40.53 23.06 15.54
CA THR A 515 -40.94 21.64 15.42
C THR A 515 -41.52 21.25 14.05
N ASN A 516 -41.79 22.21 13.18
CA ASN A 516 -42.46 21.99 11.90
C ASN A 516 -41.50 22.30 10.73
N TYR A 517 -40.39 21.57 10.66
CA TYR A 517 -39.43 21.57 9.54
C TYR A 517 -40.09 21.51 8.15
N PHE A 518 -41.28 20.89 8.07
CA PHE A 518 -42.06 20.71 6.84
C PHE A 518 -43.25 21.67 6.69
N GLU A 519 -43.55 22.53 7.67
CA GLU A 519 -44.59 23.55 7.52
C GLU A 519 -43.96 24.87 7.06
N PHE A 520 -44.20 25.20 5.80
CA PHE A 520 -43.79 26.46 5.18
C PHE A 520 -44.63 27.65 5.68
N ASN A 521 -44.56 27.95 6.97
CA ASN A 521 -45.25 29.11 7.56
C ASN A 521 -44.43 30.39 7.36
N ASN A 522 -44.41 30.91 6.13
CA ASN A 522 -43.96 32.27 5.74
C ASN A 522 -42.55 32.75 6.20
N LYS A 523 -41.73 31.87 6.76
CA LYS A 523 -40.31 32.10 7.06
C LYS A 523 -39.51 31.14 6.18
N TYR A 524 -38.78 31.67 5.20
CA TYR A 524 -37.79 30.90 4.43
C TYR A 524 -36.40 31.17 5.03
N PRO A 525 -35.99 30.42 6.06
CA PRO A 525 -34.65 30.56 6.65
C PRO A 525 -33.58 30.23 5.60
N LEU A 526 -32.66 31.17 5.37
CA LEU A 526 -31.67 31.09 4.30
C LEU A 526 -30.64 29.99 4.55
N PHE A 527 -30.29 29.79 5.83
CA PHE A 527 -29.25 28.84 6.23
C PHE A 527 -29.81 27.55 6.84
N LEU A 528 -31.11 27.28 6.70
CA LEU A 528 -31.72 26.09 7.27
C LEU A 528 -31.04 24.82 6.80
N HIS A 529 -30.78 24.69 5.50
CA HIS A 529 -30.12 23.53 4.88
C HIS A 529 -28.74 23.15 5.50
N THR A 530 -28.12 24.02 6.30
CA THR A 530 -26.84 23.76 6.98
C THR A 530 -26.97 22.83 8.20
N TRP A 531 -28.18 22.60 8.72
CA TRP A 531 -28.40 21.83 9.95
C TRP A 531 -27.85 20.40 9.86
N SER A 532 -27.99 19.74 8.71
CA SER A 532 -27.53 18.35 8.52
C SER A 532 -26.01 18.25 8.51
N LEU A 533 -25.34 19.24 7.90
CA LEU A 533 -23.88 19.34 7.93
C LEU A 533 -23.35 19.68 9.33
N ALA A 534 -24.07 20.50 10.10
CA ALA A 534 -23.73 20.77 11.50
C ALA A 534 -23.73 19.46 12.33
N VAL A 535 -24.75 18.62 12.17
CA VAL A 535 -24.79 17.28 12.78
C VAL A 535 -23.64 16.41 12.28
N GLU A 536 -23.33 16.43 10.98
CA GLU A 536 -22.24 15.64 10.41
C GLU A 536 -20.86 16.04 10.97
N ILE A 537 -20.58 17.34 11.13
CA ILE A 537 -19.34 17.84 11.74
C ILE A 537 -19.26 17.46 13.23
N GLN A 538 -20.35 17.59 13.98
CA GLN A 538 -20.41 17.15 15.38
C GLN A 538 -20.11 15.66 15.49
N TYR A 539 -20.71 14.85 14.60
CA TYR A 539 -20.43 13.42 14.52
C TYR A 539 -18.95 13.15 14.18
N TYR A 540 -18.34 13.90 13.27
CA TYR A 540 -16.93 13.73 12.92
C TYR A 540 -15.99 14.02 14.08
N LEU A 541 -16.32 14.98 14.95
CA LEU A 541 -15.54 15.30 16.14
C LEU A 541 -15.72 14.23 17.24
N LEU A 542 -16.94 13.72 17.41
CA LEU A 542 -17.26 12.74 18.44
C LEU A 542 -16.78 11.33 18.07
N PHE A 543 -16.82 10.94 16.80
CA PHE A 543 -16.59 9.57 16.37
C PHE A 543 -15.18 9.02 16.71
N PRO A 544 -14.07 9.74 16.45
CA PRO A 544 -12.73 9.26 16.83
C PRO A 544 -12.55 9.16 18.35
N LEU A 545 -13.21 10.02 19.13
CA LEU A 545 -13.21 9.97 20.60
C LEU A 545 -13.97 8.76 21.11
N LEU A 546 -15.15 8.48 20.55
CA LEU A 546 -15.91 7.27 20.85
C LEU A 546 -15.10 6.03 20.48
N TYR A 547 -14.48 6.02 19.30
CA TYR A 547 -13.62 4.93 18.84
C TYR A 547 -12.43 4.67 19.78
N LEU A 548 -11.78 5.73 20.27
CA LEU A 548 -10.74 5.66 21.30
C LEU A 548 -11.26 4.95 22.57
N VAL A 549 -12.38 5.42 23.10
CA VAL A 549 -13.01 4.85 24.31
C VAL A 549 -13.38 3.38 24.09
N PHE A 550 -13.99 3.03 22.95
CA PHE A 550 -14.31 1.65 22.60
C PHE A 550 -13.06 0.78 22.45
N SER A 551 -12.00 1.28 21.84
CA SER A 551 -10.74 0.54 21.68
C SER A 551 -10.06 0.28 23.03
N PHE A 552 -10.15 1.23 23.96
CA PHE A 552 -9.65 1.09 25.32
C PHE A 552 -10.46 0.07 26.13
N ILE A 553 -11.79 0.15 26.07
CA ILE A 553 -12.70 -0.81 26.72
C ILE A 553 -12.48 -2.23 26.19
N ARG A 554 -12.25 -2.39 24.87
CA ARG A 554 -11.96 -3.69 24.24
C ARG A 554 -10.65 -4.31 24.73
N LYS A 555 -9.63 -3.49 25.07
CA LYS A 555 -8.39 -3.97 25.69
C LYS A 555 -8.60 -4.51 27.11
N LEU A 556 -9.58 -3.97 27.84
CA LEU A 556 -9.89 -4.39 29.21
C LEU A 556 -10.74 -5.66 29.25
N ASN A 557 -11.73 -5.80 28.36
CA ASN A 557 -12.53 -7.03 28.21
C ASN A 557 -13.18 -7.09 26.82
N GLN A 558 -13.00 -8.21 26.12
CA GLN A 558 -13.53 -8.39 24.76
C GLN A 558 -15.06 -8.37 24.71
N ASN A 559 -15.78 -8.64 25.79
CA ASN A 559 -17.25 -8.70 25.79
C ASN A 559 -17.95 -7.36 26.15
N CYS A 560 -17.22 -6.37 26.65
CA CYS A 560 -17.81 -5.11 27.13
C CYS A 560 -18.42 -4.24 26.01
N HIS A 561 -17.96 -4.37 24.76
CA HIS A 561 -18.49 -3.56 23.66
C HIS A 561 -19.94 -3.94 23.30
N TYR A 562 -20.34 -5.21 23.44
CA TYR A 562 -21.73 -5.63 23.24
C TYR A 562 -22.66 -4.98 24.27
N VAL A 563 -22.22 -4.85 25.53
CA VAL A 563 -22.98 -4.21 26.61
C VAL A 563 -23.22 -2.73 26.35
N VAL A 564 -22.21 -2.02 25.83
CA VAL A 564 -22.36 -0.60 25.48
C VAL A 564 -23.30 -0.42 24.28
N VAL A 565 -23.19 -1.26 23.25
CA VAL A 565 -24.07 -1.20 22.07
C VAL A 565 -25.52 -1.51 22.45
N THR A 566 -25.76 -2.56 23.24
CA THR A 566 -27.12 -2.91 23.70
C THR A 566 -27.68 -1.85 24.65
N GLY A 567 -26.85 -1.24 25.50
CA GLY A 567 -27.23 -0.12 26.35
C GLY A 567 -27.68 1.11 25.57
N VAL A 568 -26.93 1.50 24.53
CA VAL A 568 -27.30 2.64 23.66
C VAL A 568 -28.58 2.35 22.88
N LEU A 569 -28.73 1.14 22.34
CA LEU A 569 -29.95 0.73 21.65
C LEU A 569 -31.17 0.75 22.59
N ALA A 570 -31.04 0.21 23.80
CA ALA A 570 -32.10 0.24 24.81
C ALA A 570 -32.48 1.68 25.22
N LEU A 571 -31.49 2.57 25.39
CA LEU A 571 -31.73 3.98 25.70
C LEU A 571 -32.46 4.71 24.56
N SER A 572 -32.07 4.42 23.31
CA SER A 572 -32.73 5.01 22.13
C SER A 572 -34.18 4.58 22.01
N LEU A 573 -34.47 3.29 22.21
CA LEU A 573 -35.82 2.74 22.24
C LEU A 573 -36.66 3.30 23.40
N PHE A 574 -36.04 3.46 24.58
CA PHE A 574 -36.68 4.08 25.73
C PHE A 574 -37.05 5.55 25.47
N TYR A 575 -36.16 6.32 24.84
CA TYR A 575 -36.42 7.72 24.49
C TYR A 575 -37.53 7.84 23.43
N GLN A 576 -37.50 6.97 22.41
CA GLN A 576 -38.49 6.95 21.34
C GLN A 576 -39.89 6.58 21.86
N THR A 577 -39.99 5.59 22.75
CA THR A 577 -41.25 5.19 23.38
C THR A 577 -41.79 6.27 24.34
N ARG A 578 -40.92 6.98 25.08
CA ARG A 578 -41.34 8.11 25.94
C ARG A 578 -41.85 9.30 25.13
N ASN A 579 -41.18 9.63 24.02
CA ASN A 579 -41.56 10.75 23.17
C ASN A 579 -42.87 10.46 22.39
N GLN A 580 -43.11 9.20 22.02
CA GLN A 580 -44.41 8.79 21.48
C GLN A 580 -45.53 8.83 22.53
N ARG A 581 -45.29 8.43 23.79
CA ARG A 581 -46.27 8.60 24.87
C ARG A 581 -46.65 10.07 25.12
N GLY A 582 -45.71 11.00 24.98
CA GLY A 582 -45.95 12.45 25.07
C GLY A 582 -46.76 13.03 23.90
N LYS A 583 -46.62 12.49 22.69
CA LYS A 583 -47.44 12.87 21.51
C LYS A 583 -48.84 12.23 21.54
N VAL A 584 -48.96 11.00 22.05
CA VAL A 584 -50.25 10.32 22.22
C VAL A 584 -51.09 10.99 23.31
N SER A 585 -50.48 11.47 24.40
CA SER A 585 -51.21 12.21 25.45
C SER A 585 -51.68 13.60 24.99
N THR A 586 -50.94 14.30 24.13
CA THR A 586 -51.39 15.58 23.53
C THR A 586 -52.46 15.38 22.46
N LEU A 587 -52.40 14.31 21.66
CA LEU A 587 -53.49 13.91 20.76
C LEU A 587 -54.76 13.49 21.51
N HIS A 588 -54.63 12.81 22.65
CA HIS A 588 -55.76 12.41 23.48
C HIS A 588 -56.41 13.61 24.22
N ASN A 589 -55.59 14.54 24.74
CA ASN A 589 -56.09 15.76 25.40
C ASN A 589 -56.71 16.76 24.42
N ASN A 590 -56.13 16.93 23.22
CA ASN A 590 -56.71 17.81 22.19
C ASN A 590 -58.00 17.25 21.59
N MET A 591 -58.17 15.91 21.53
CA MET A 591 -59.45 15.28 21.16
C MET A 591 -60.52 15.42 22.26
N HIS A 592 -60.14 15.49 23.55
CA HIS A 592 -61.08 15.75 24.62
C HIS A 592 -61.52 17.23 24.66
N GLU A 593 -60.64 18.20 24.43
CA GLU A 593 -61.04 19.63 24.39
C GLU A 593 -61.86 20.00 23.14
N THR A 594 -61.60 19.41 21.98
CA THR A 594 -62.44 19.63 20.78
C THR A 594 -63.81 18.94 20.87
N LYS A 595 -63.91 17.79 21.55
CA LYS A 595 -65.21 17.16 21.81
C LYS A 595 -66.03 17.89 22.88
N VAL A 596 -65.42 18.45 23.91
CA VAL A 596 -66.16 19.20 24.95
C VAL A 596 -66.63 20.57 24.45
N LYS A 597 -65.89 21.25 23.57
CA LYS A 597 -66.34 22.52 22.97
C LYS A 597 -67.41 22.37 21.88
N HIS A 598 -67.47 21.22 21.19
CA HIS A 598 -68.52 20.96 20.20
C HIS A 598 -69.82 20.39 20.76
N VAL A 599 -69.80 19.77 21.95
CA VAL A 599 -71.03 19.22 22.58
C VAL A 599 -71.83 20.28 23.34
N VAL A 600 -71.21 21.37 23.82
CA VAL A 600 -71.91 22.43 24.58
C VAL A 600 -72.57 23.49 23.68
N LYS A 601 -72.38 23.46 22.35
CA LYS A 601 -72.95 24.46 21.42
C LYS A 601 -74.15 24.00 20.59
N CYS A 602 -74.67 22.78 20.80
CA CYS A 602 -75.85 22.25 20.09
C CYS A 602 -77.06 21.95 21.02
N SER A 603 -77.17 22.57 22.19
CA SER A 603 -78.33 22.37 23.10
C SER A 603 -78.98 23.66 23.61
N ILE A 604 -78.78 24.79 22.92
CA ILE A 604 -79.53 26.02 23.16
C ILE A 604 -79.88 26.62 21.80
N GLU A 605 -80.86 26.02 21.13
CA GLU A 605 -81.72 26.63 20.11
C GLU A 605 -82.76 25.58 19.71
N ASN A 606 -83.80 25.49 20.53
CA ASN A 606 -85.18 25.16 20.16
C ASN A 606 -86.10 25.76 21.23
#